data_AF-A0A259M8D5-F1
#
_entry.id   AF-A0A259M8D5-F1
#
_cell.length_a   1.000
_cell.length_b   1.000
_cell.length_c   1.000
_cell.angle_alpha   90.00
_cell.angle_beta   90.00
_cell.angle_gamma   90.00
#
_symmetry.space_group_name_H-M   'P 1'
#
loop_
_entity.id
_entity.type
_entity.pdbx_description
1 polymer ?
#
loop_
_entity_poly.entity_id
_entity_poly.type
_entity_poly.pdbx_seq_one_letter_code
_entity_poly.pdbx_strand_id
1 'polypeptide(L)' 'PIISRAISMDHPMEIKTGMVFALETYCPATDGYSAARIEEEVVVTETGCEVISLFPAEELPIANRY' A
#
# COMPACT_ATOMS: atom_id res chain seq x y z
N PRO A 1 4.74 -9.11 -6.62
CA PRO A 1 3.80 -10.23 -6.34
C PRO A 1 2.56 -9.65 -5.65
N ILE A 2 1.35 -10.11 -5.99
CA ILE A 2 0.13 -9.65 -5.30
C ILE A 2 -0.05 -10.50 -4.05
N ILE A 3 0.04 -9.87 -2.88
CA ILE A 3 -0.25 -10.49 -1.60
C ILE A 3 -1.72 -10.22 -1.30
N SER A 4 -2.55 -11.25 -1.36
CA SER A 4 -3.97 -11.10 -1.06
C SER A 4 -4.53 -12.40 -0.50
N ARG A 5 -5.53 -12.28 0.37
CA ARG A 5 -6.23 -13.45 0.93
C ARG A 5 -6.81 -14.36 -0.16
N ALA A 6 -7.15 -13.80 -1.33
CA ALA A 6 -7.74 -14.54 -2.44
C ALA A 6 -6.75 -15.50 -3.13
N ILE A 7 -5.44 -15.23 -3.07
CA ILE A 7 -4.42 -15.99 -3.81
C ILE A 7 -3.40 -16.64 -2.88
N SER A 8 -3.00 -15.96 -1.80
CA SER A 8 -1.88 -16.38 -0.96
C SER A 8 -2.14 -17.65 -0.14
N MET A 9 -3.38 -18.11 -0.02
CA MET A 9 -3.72 -19.37 0.65
C MET A 9 -3.37 -20.59 -0.21
N ASP A 10 -3.62 -20.50 -1.53
CA ASP A 10 -3.32 -21.57 -2.48
C ASP A 10 -1.89 -21.47 -3.04
N HIS A 11 -1.37 -20.25 -3.11
CA HIS A 11 -0.04 -19.94 -3.64
C HIS A 11 0.78 -19.11 -2.64
N PRO A 12 1.17 -19.69 -1.49
CA PRO A 12 1.95 -18.97 -0.50
C PRO A 12 3.34 -18.61 -1.04
N MET A 13 3.81 -17.42 -0.68
CA MET A 13 5.15 -16.95 -0.94
C MET A 13 5.75 -16.42 0.36
N GLU A 14 6.95 -16.91 0.70
CA GLU A 14 7.69 -16.42 1.86
C GLU A 14 8.19 -14.99 1.61
N ILE A 15 7.95 -14.11 2.58
CA ILE A 15 8.48 -12.75 2.59
C ILE A 15 9.93 -12.80 3.07
N LYS A 16 10.86 -12.20 2.31
CA LYS A 16 12.30 -12.25 2.57
C LYS A 16 12.89 -10.85 2.69
N THR A 17 13.93 -10.71 3.51
CA THR A 17 14.74 -9.49 3.60
C THR A 17 15.17 -9.01 2.21
N GLY A 18 15.06 -7.70 1.98
CA GLY A 18 15.38 -7.06 0.70
C GLY A 18 14.26 -7.09 -0.33
N MET A 19 13.15 -7.80 -0.08
CA MET A 19 11.93 -7.62 -0.88
C MET A 19 11.36 -6.21 -0.65
N VAL A 20 10.75 -5.66 -1.69
CA VAL A 20 10.08 -4.37 -1.66
C VAL A 20 8.62 -4.57 -2.05
N PHE A 21 7.72 -3.95 -1.30
CA PHE A 21 6.28 -4.02 -1.53
C PHE A 21 5.69 -2.63 -1.59
N ALA A 22 4.80 -2.42 -2.55
CA ALA A 22 3.81 -1.38 -2.45
C ALA A 22 2.68 -1.82 -1.52
N LEU A 23 2.46 -1.08 -0.43
CA LEU A 23 1.36 -1.27 0.50
C LEU A 23 0.27 -0.25 0.18
N GLU A 24 -0.81 -0.72 -0.41
CA GLU A 24 -1.92 0.12 -0.87
C GLU A 24 -3.14 0.03 0.04
N THR A 25 -3.87 1.14 0.17
CA THR A 25 -5.19 1.20 0.80
C THR A 25 -6.14 2.07 -0.01
N TYR A 26 -7.43 1.76 0.08
CA TYR A 26 -8.50 2.45 -0.64
C TYR A 26 -9.62 2.79 0.33
N CYS A 27 -10.05 4.05 0.33
CA CYS A 27 -11.19 4.54 1.10
C CYS A 27 -12.18 5.25 0.17
N PRO A 28 -13.36 4.67 -0.10
CA PRO A 28 -14.36 5.30 -0.95
C PRO A 28 -14.99 6.50 -0.23
N ALA A 29 -15.32 7.55 -0.98
CA ALA A 29 -16.17 8.63 -0.49
C ALA A 29 -17.65 8.22 -0.52
N THR A 30 -18.49 8.97 0.20
CA THR A 30 -19.94 8.71 0.28
C THR A 30 -20.72 9.16 -0.96
N ASP A 31 -20.08 9.86 -1.89
CA ASP A 31 -20.69 10.37 -3.14
C ASP A 31 -20.83 9.28 -4.22
N GLY A 32 -20.26 8.09 -3.98
CA GLY A 32 -20.30 6.96 -4.91
C GLY A 32 -19.40 7.10 -6.13
N TYR A 33 -18.53 8.11 -6.18
CA TYR A 33 -17.63 8.38 -7.31
C TYR A 33 -16.19 8.63 -6.88
N SER A 34 -15.99 9.41 -5.82
CA SER A 34 -14.67 9.81 -5.34
C SER A 34 -14.07 8.78 -4.38
N ALA A 35 -12.76 8.82 -4.21
CA ALA A 35 -12.05 7.99 -3.24
C ALA A 35 -10.67 8.58 -2.91
N ALA A 36 -10.13 8.19 -1.75
CA ALA A 36 -8.72 8.34 -1.45
C ALA A 36 -8.03 6.98 -1.64
N ARG A 37 -6.88 6.98 -2.32
CA ARG A 37 -5.96 5.84 -2.39
C ARG A 37 -4.58 6.32 -1.94
N ILE A 38 -4.01 5.61 -0.99
CA ILE A 38 -2.63 5.83 -0.51
C ILE A 38 -1.86 4.56 -0.81
N GLU A 39 -0.63 4.71 -1.26
CA GLU A 39 0.29 3.62 -1.55
C GLU A 39 1.68 4.01 -1.05
N GLU A 40 2.22 3.23 -0.13
CA GLU A 40 3.54 3.45 0.45
C GLU A 40 4.46 2.28 0.07
N GLU A 41 5.69 2.58 -0.32
CA GLU A 41 6.68 1.54 -0.59
C GLU A 41 7.42 1.17 0.69
N VAL A 42 7.49 -0.12 1.00
CA VAL A 42 8.20 -0.66 2.16
C VAL A 42 9.23 -1.69 1.73
N VAL A 43 10.42 -1.61 2.32
CA VAL A 43 11.45 -2.65 2.20
C VAL A 43 11.40 -3.56 3.42
N VAL A 44 11.55 -4.86 3.21
CA VAL A 44 11.67 -5.84 4.29
C VAL A 44 13.10 -5.82 4.83
N THR A 45 13.23 -5.63 6.13
CA THR A 45 14.49 -5.71 6.87
C THR A 45 14.56 -7.03 7.65
N GLU A 46 15.71 -7.35 8.25
CA GLU A 46 15.87 -8.57 9.04
C GLU A 46 14.92 -8.64 10.26
N THR A 47 14.46 -7.48 10.75
CA THR A 47 13.65 -7.38 11.98
C THR A 47 12.27 -6.76 11.76
N GLY A 48 11.87 -6.48 10.51
CA GLY A 48 10.58 -5.84 10.22
C GLY A 48 10.51 -5.25 8.81
N CYS A 49 9.97 -4.04 8.70
CA CYS A 49 9.93 -3.28 7.46
C CYS A 49 10.28 -1.81 7.71
N GLU A 50 10.72 -1.13 6.66
CA GLU A 50 10.99 0.30 6.65
C GLU A 50 10.26 0.95 5.47
N VAL A 51 9.61 2.09 5.72
CA VAL A 51 8.96 2.89 4.68
C VAL A 51 10.04 3.66 3.92
N ILE A 52 10.06 3.51 2.60
CA ILE A 52 11.02 4.20 1.72
C ILE A 52 10.36 5.27 0.85
N SER A 53 9.03 5.38 0.89
CA SER A 53 8.30 6.53 0.36
C SER A 53 8.79 7.83 1.01
N LEU A 54 9.11 8.83 0.18
CA LEU A 54 9.51 10.17 0.65
C LEU A 54 8.41 11.23 0.46
N PHE A 55 7.35 10.90 -0.29
CA PHE A 55 6.22 11.81 -0.47
C PHE A 55 5.43 11.90 0.84
N PRO A 56 5.01 13.09 1.29
CA PRO A 56 4.29 13.26 2.56
C PRO A 56 2.85 12.75 2.45
N ALA A 57 2.66 11.42 2.51
CA ALA A 57 1.35 10.77 2.35
C ALA A 57 0.34 11.07 3.48
N GLU A 58 0.80 11.62 4.61
CA GLU A 58 -0.04 12.09 5.72
C GLU A 58 -0.92 13.28 5.32
N GLU A 59 -0.44 14.12 4.39
CA GLU A 59 -1.16 15.28 3.86
C GLU A 59 -1.33 15.15 2.34
N LEU A 60 -2.42 14.53 1.92
CA LEU A 60 -2.67 14.31 0.51
C LEU A 60 -3.12 15.59 -0.23
N PRO A 61 -2.59 15.84 -1.43
CA PRO A 61 -3.10 16.91 -2.27
C PRO A 61 -4.52 16.57 -2.75
N ILE A 62 -5.42 17.54 -2.64
CA ILE A 62 -6.76 17.45 -3.23
C ILE A 62 -6.65 17.83 -4.69
N ALA A 63 -6.78 16.84 -5.58
CA ALA A 63 -6.73 17.07 -7.02
C ALA A 63 -7.86 18.00 -7.52
N ASN A 64 -9.04 17.96 -6.88
CA ASN A 64 -10.12 18.89 -7.16
C ASN A 64 -11.03 19.10 -5.93
N ARG A 65 -11.36 20.36 -5.62
CA ARG A 65 -12.29 20.72 -4.55
C ARG A 65 -13.70 20.72 -5.14
N TYR A 66 -14.30 19.54 -5.27
CA TYR A 66 -15.72 19.44 -5.63
C TYR A 66 -16.58 20.02 -4.51
#